data_AF-A0A2D2DSC6-F1
#
_entry.id   AF-A0A2D2DSC6-F1
#
_cell.length_a   1.000
_cell.length_b   1.000
_cell.length_c   1.000
_cell.angle_alpha   90.00
_cell.angle_beta   90.00
_cell.angle_gamma   90.00
#
_symmetry.space_group_name_H-M   'P 1'
#
loop_
_entity.id
_entity.type
_entity.pdbx_description
1 polymer ?
#
loop_
_entity_poly.entity_id
_entity_poly.type
_entity_poly.pdbx_seq_one_letter_code
_entity_poly.pdbx_strand_id
1 'polypeptide(L)'
;MLSVENAAPVAMLGRIMHTAGWAIEYIDMDLTQAHPKATIKVCRNDGRWLFATVDAAGRASIERFQRKRFLGMSESTKGRRPLSPQVDDIFLGRSPCAGARAMLRELTRYLSDNSLAPIPLAEMRAGWASIMAAPLLLASPSTAGQHAN
;
A
#
# COMPACT_ATOMS: atom_id res chain seq x y z
N MET A 1 5.27 -18.61 9.15
CA MET A 1 4.06 -19.32 9.62
C MET A 1 3.02 -18.24 9.87
N LEU A 2 2.09 -18.00 8.94
CA LEU A 2 1.02 -17.02 9.11
C LEU A 2 0.09 -17.52 10.22
N SER A 3 -0.05 -16.79 11.32
CA SER A 3 -1.03 -17.10 12.36
C SER A 3 -2.43 -17.10 11.73
N VAL A 4 -3.13 -18.23 11.83
CA VAL A 4 -4.44 -18.50 11.23
C VAL A 4 -5.52 -17.50 11.70
N GLU A 5 -5.29 -16.85 12.84
CA GLU A 5 -6.22 -15.94 13.53
C GLU A 5 -6.59 -14.68 12.73
N ASN A 6 -5.75 -14.25 11.77
CA ASN A 6 -6.00 -13.01 11.01
C ASN A 6 -6.66 -13.22 9.64
N ALA A 7 -6.94 -14.46 9.22
CA ALA A 7 -7.39 -14.75 7.86
C ALA A 7 -8.72 -14.09 7.49
N ALA A 8 -9.72 -14.12 8.39
CA ALA A 8 -11.04 -13.55 8.13
C ALA A 8 -11.05 -12.00 8.14
N PRO A 9 -10.45 -11.32 9.14
CA PRO A 9 -10.27 -9.87 9.10
C PRO A 9 -9.53 -9.36 7.86
N VAL A 10 -8.45 -10.05 7.47
CA VAL A 10 -7.66 -9.74 6.28
C VAL A 10 -8.50 -9.91 5.00
N ALA A 11 -9.26 -10.99 4.88
CA ALA A 11 -10.14 -11.20 3.73
C ALA A 11 -11.24 -10.13 3.65
N MET A 12 -11.80 -9.72 4.79
CA MET A 12 -12.79 -8.65 4.84
C MET A 12 -12.21 -7.31 4.40
N LEU A 13 -11.05 -6.93 4.94
CA LEU A 13 -10.35 -5.71 4.50
C LEU A 13 -10.00 -5.78 3.00
N GLY A 14 -9.52 -6.92 2.52
CA GLY A 14 -9.23 -7.14 1.10
C GLY A 14 -10.44 -6.88 0.21
N ARG A 15 -11.64 -7.35 0.61
CA ARG A 15 -12.89 -7.08 -0.12
C ARG A 15 -13.27 -5.61 -0.10
N ILE A 16 -13.23 -4.95 1.06
CA ILE A 16 -13.52 -3.52 1.21
C ILE A 16 -12.61 -2.68 0.30
N MET A 17 -11.30 -2.95 0.35
CA MET A 17 -10.30 -2.29 -0.48
C MET A 17 -10.58 -2.53 -1.97
N HIS A 18 -10.82 -3.78 -2.36
CA HIS A 18 -11.10 -4.14 -3.74
C HIS A 18 -12.34 -3.42 -4.30
N THR A 19 -13.44 -3.38 -3.54
CA THR A 19 -14.65 -2.65 -3.91
C THR A 19 -14.36 -1.16 -4.11
N ALA A 20 -13.53 -0.55 -3.26
CA ALA A 20 -13.12 0.85 -3.39
C ALA A 20 -12.11 1.13 -4.53
N GLY A 21 -11.67 0.09 -5.26
CA GLY A 21 -10.70 0.18 -6.34
C GLY A 21 -9.24 0.13 -5.88
N TRP A 22 -9.00 -0.27 -4.62
CA TRP A 22 -7.68 -0.46 -4.03
C TRP A 22 -7.31 -1.93 -3.89
N ALA A 23 -6.03 -2.23 -3.91
CA ALA A 23 -5.45 -3.52 -3.59
C ALA A 23 -4.34 -3.33 -2.56
N ILE A 24 -4.23 -4.28 -1.65
CA ILE A 24 -3.14 -4.33 -0.68
C ILE A 24 -2.01 -5.13 -1.31
N GLU A 25 -0.88 -4.46 -1.58
CA GLU A 25 0.31 -5.14 -2.08
C GLU A 25 1.14 -5.73 -0.94
N TYR A 26 1.24 -5.01 0.17
CA TYR A 26 2.07 -5.40 1.29
C TYR A 26 1.59 -4.76 2.60
N ILE A 27 1.61 -5.52 3.69
CA ILE A 27 1.48 -5.04 5.06
C ILE A 27 2.48 -5.81 5.92
N ASP A 28 3.33 -5.09 6.64
CA ASP A 28 4.05 -5.60 7.79
C ASP A 28 3.84 -4.61 8.93
N MET A 29 3.11 -5.00 9.97
CA MET A 29 2.65 -4.09 10.99
C MET A 29 2.54 -4.76 12.34
N ASP A 30 3.11 -4.14 13.36
CA ASP A 30 2.88 -4.43 14.75
C ASP A 30 2.72 -3.12 15.53
N LEU A 31 1.49 -2.87 15.97
CA LEU A 31 1.12 -1.68 16.75
C LEU A 31 1.00 -1.96 18.25
N THR A 32 1.22 -3.22 18.66
CA THR A 32 0.99 -3.69 20.04
C THR A 32 2.20 -3.45 20.93
N GLN A 33 3.38 -3.27 20.32
CA GLN A 33 4.63 -3.05 21.03
C GLN A 33 4.78 -1.61 21.51
N ALA A 34 5.68 -1.41 22.49
CA ALA A 34 6.08 -0.08 22.97
C ALA A 34 6.64 0.81 21.85
N HIS A 35 7.23 0.20 20.82
CA HIS A 35 7.70 0.87 19.60
C HIS A 35 6.96 0.34 18.38
N PRO A 36 5.79 0.92 18.03
CA PRO A 36 5.01 0.49 16.88
C PRO A 36 5.80 0.57 15.58
N LYS A 37 5.65 -0.45 14.72
CA LYS A 37 6.21 -0.48 13.38
C LYS A 37 5.12 -0.80 12.37
N ALA A 38 5.21 -0.18 11.20
CA ALA A 38 4.29 -0.45 10.11
C ALA A 38 4.96 -0.12 8.78
N THR A 39 4.79 -1.00 7.80
CA THR A 39 5.11 -0.79 6.40
C THR A 39 3.93 -1.28 5.59
N ILE A 40 3.23 -0.37 4.93
CA ILE A 40 2.00 -0.65 4.20
C ILE A 40 2.16 -0.12 2.78
N LYS A 41 1.90 -0.98 1.80
CA LYS A 41 1.84 -0.62 0.39
C LYS A 41 0.48 -1.00 -0.18
N VAL A 42 -0.19 0.00 -0.75
CA VAL A 42 -1.51 -0.15 -1.36
C VAL A 42 -1.50 0.51 -2.73
N CYS A 43 -2.13 -0.12 -3.71
CA CYS A 43 -2.23 0.39 -5.06
C CYS A 43 -3.70 0.51 -5.49
N ARG A 44 -4.00 1.49 -6.31
CA ARG A 44 -5.31 1.72 -6.93
C ARG A 44 -5.25 1.20 -8.35
N ASN A 45 -6.39 0.75 -8.87
CA ASN A 45 -6.47 0.14 -10.19
C ASN A 45 -6.03 1.05 -11.35
N ASP A 46 -6.03 2.37 -11.15
CA ASP A 46 -5.57 3.37 -12.13
C ASP A 46 -4.09 3.79 -11.98
N GLY A 47 -3.33 3.06 -11.16
CA GLY A 47 -1.90 3.25 -10.98
C GLY A 47 -1.50 4.18 -9.82
N ARG A 48 -2.45 4.82 -9.13
CA ARG A 48 -2.10 5.53 -7.89
C ARG A 48 -1.64 4.53 -6.82
N TRP A 49 -0.56 4.79 -6.11
CA TRP A 49 -0.17 3.94 -4.99
C TRP A 49 0.39 4.74 -3.82
N LEU A 50 0.30 4.15 -2.63
CA LEU A 50 0.78 4.74 -1.39
C LEU A 50 1.77 3.82 -0.71
N PHE A 51 2.72 4.45 -0.04
CA PHE A 51 3.66 3.80 0.84
C PHE A 51 3.61 4.47 2.21
N ALA A 52 3.07 3.78 3.21
CA ALA A 52 2.96 4.27 4.57
C ALA A 52 3.96 3.52 5.45
N THR A 53 4.82 4.25 6.16
CA THR A 53 5.91 3.67 6.93
C THR A 53 6.03 4.30 8.31
N VAL A 54 6.41 3.49 9.29
CA VAL A 54 6.83 3.87 10.63
C VAL A 54 8.18 3.25 10.88
N ASP A 55 9.22 4.08 11.03
CA ASP A 55 10.57 3.60 11.27
C ASP A 55 10.82 3.23 12.75
N ALA A 56 12.01 2.69 13.04
CA ALA A 56 12.39 2.31 14.40
C ALA A 56 12.47 3.49 15.39
N ALA A 57 12.58 4.73 14.90
CA ALA A 57 12.56 5.94 15.71
C ALA A 57 11.13 6.47 15.93
N GLY A 58 10.10 5.78 15.42
CA GLY A 58 8.70 6.16 15.52
C GLY A 58 8.29 7.27 14.54
N ARG A 59 9.17 7.66 13.61
CA ARG A 59 8.82 8.63 12.57
C ARG A 59 7.89 7.96 11.58
N ALA A 60 6.72 8.56 11.39
CA ALA A 60 5.68 8.03 10.53
C ALA A 60 5.48 8.93 9.31
N SER A 61 5.27 8.33 8.13
CA SER A 61 5.00 9.09 6.91
C SER A 61 4.14 8.33 5.93
N ILE A 62 3.46 9.08 5.05
CA ILE A 62 2.74 8.54 3.90
C ILE A 62 3.30 9.20 2.65
N GLU A 63 3.83 8.38 1.75
CA GLU A 63 4.25 8.76 0.42
C GLU A 63 3.18 8.37 -0.59
N ARG A 64 3.02 9.20 -1.62
CA ARG A 64 2.04 9.01 -2.67
C ARG A 64 2.74 9.05 -4.02
N PHE A 65 2.32 8.16 -4.91
CA PHE A 65 2.91 8.01 -6.23
C PHE A 65 1.81 7.80 -7.29
N GLN A 66 2.12 8.15 -8.52
CA GLN A 66 1.36 7.77 -9.70
C GLN A 66 2.22 6.88 -10.58
N ARG A 67 1.80 5.62 -10.74
CA ARG A 67 2.39 4.71 -11.70
C ARG A 67 1.86 4.99 -13.10
N LYS A 68 2.76 5.11 -14.06
CA LYS A 68 2.48 5.08 -15.49
C LYS A 68 3.05 3.81 -16.09
N ARG A 69 2.27 3.17 -16.96
CA ARG A 69 2.68 2.03 -17.76
C ARG A 69 2.57 2.41 -19.22
N PHE A 70 3.64 2.21 -19.97
CA PHE A 70 3.67 2.51 -21.40
C PHE A 70 4.63 1.56 -22.11
N LEU A 71 4.47 1.44 -23.43
CA LEU A 71 5.38 0.67 -24.26
C LEU A 71 6.45 1.62 -24.79
N GLY A 72 7.72 1.37 -24.44
CA GLY A 72 8.79 2.31 -24.75
C GLY A 72 10.16 1.65 -24.75
N MET A 73 11.20 2.46 -24.95
CA MET A 73 12.58 2.06 -24.71
C MET A 73 13.05 2.71 -23.41
N SER A 74 14.02 2.08 -22.72
CA SER A 74 14.68 2.77 -21.60
C SER A 74 15.36 4.04 -22.11
N GLU A 75 15.39 5.10 -21.29
CA GLU A 75 16.05 6.37 -21.65
C GLU A 75 17.53 6.21 -21.99
N SER A 76 18.17 5.15 -21.46
CA SER A 76 19.57 4.78 -21.73
C SER A 76 19.80 4.07 -23.06
N THR A 77 18.75 3.59 -23.74
CA THR A 77 18.87 2.81 -24.98
C THR A 77 18.83 3.70 -26.21
N LYS A 78 19.82 3.57 -27.10
CA LYS A 78 19.88 4.25 -28.41
C LYS A 78 19.75 3.26 -29.56
N GLY A 79 19.21 3.71 -30.69
CA GLY A 79 19.06 2.93 -31.93
C GLY A 79 17.73 2.17 -32.03
N ARG A 80 17.58 1.37 -33.09
CA ARG A 80 16.34 0.63 -33.38
C ARG A 80 16.29 -0.65 -32.54
N ARG A 81 15.55 -0.64 -31.44
CA ARG A 81 15.31 -1.79 -30.57
C ARG A 81 13.81 -2.05 -30.40
N PRO A 82 13.39 -3.29 -30.09
CA PRO A 82 12.01 -3.58 -29.73
C PRO A 82 11.60 -2.76 -28.50
N LEU A 83 10.36 -2.28 -28.51
CA LEU A 83 9.80 -1.63 -27.32
C LEU A 83 9.49 -2.69 -26.26
N SER A 84 9.67 -2.33 -24.99
CA SER A 84 9.33 -3.16 -23.84
C SER A 84 8.40 -2.42 -22.87
N PRO A 85 7.61 -3.13 -22.06
CA PRO A 85 6.80 -2.51 -21.02
C PRO A 85 7.68 -1.71 -20.07
N GLN A 86 7.39 -0.43 -19.93
CA GLN A 86 8.01 0.49 -19.00
C GLN A 86 7.07 0.76 -17.83
N VAL A 87 7.66 0.94 -16.65
CA VAL A 87 6.97 1.36 -15.42
C VAL A 87 7.69 2.59 -14.91
N ASP A 88 6.95 3.68 -14.76
CA ASP A 88 7.43 4.93 -14.18
C ASP A 88 6.58 5.31 -12.97
N ASP A 89 7.20 5.49 -11.82
CA ASP A 89 6.54 5.84 -10.56
C ASP A 89 6.84 7.31 -10.23
N ILE A 90 5.87 8.17 -10.51
CA ILE A 90 5.99 9.62 -10.30
C ILE A 90 5.63 9.93 -8.84
N PHE A 91 6.57 10.48 -8.08
CA PHE A 91 6.32 10.94 -6.71
C PHE A 91 5.39 12.14 -6.68
N LEU A 92 4.31 12.04 -5.91
CA LEU A 92 3.28 13.08 -5.76
C LEU A 92 3.41 13.87 -4.45
N GLY A 93 4.21 13.37 -3.51
CA GLY A 93 4.47 14.04 -2.24
C GLY A 93 4.44 13.12 -1.03
N ARG A 94 5.00 13.63 0.07
CA ARG A 94 5.07 12.97 1.38
C ARG A 94 4.35 13.79 2.43
N SER A 95 3.60 13.13 3.29
CA SER A 95 2.98 13.73 4.46
C SER A 95 3.63 13.12 5.72
N PRO A 96 4.31 13.91 6.56
CA PRO A 96 4.73 13.42 7.87
C PRO A 96 3.52 13.20 8.77
N CYS A 97 3.61 12.23 9.67
CA CYS A 97 2.56 11.91 10.63
C CYS A 97 3.16 11.88 12.04
N ALA A 98 2.36 12.29 13.04
CA ALA A 98 2.79 12.34 14.44
C ALA A 98 3.10 10.96 15.06
N GLY A 99 2.82 9.86 14.35
CA GLY A 99 3.09 8.48 14.77
C GLY A 99 2.21 7.47 14.05
N ALA A 100 2.37 6.18 14.38
CA ALA A 100 1.70 5.07 13.69
C ALA A 100 0.18 5.18 13.62
N ARG A 101 -0.48 5.51 14.74
CA ARG A 101 -1.96 5.67 14.76
C ARG A 101 -2.44 6.88 13.98
N ALA A 102 -1.68 7.97 13.97
CA ALA A 102 -2.00 9.15 13.15
C ALA A 102 -1.86 8.81 11.66
N MET A 103 -0.77 8.14 11.29
CA MET A 103 -0.53 7.65 9.93
C MET A 103 -1.67 6.74 9.46
N LEU A 104 -2.12 5.78 10.27
CA LEU A 104 -3.24 4.91 9.87
C LEU A 104 -4.56 5.65 9.71
N ARG A 105 -4.85 6.66 10.53
CA ARG A 105 -6.03 7.52 10.35
C ARG A 105 -5.96 8.29 9.03
N GLU A 106 -4.81 8.91 8.75
CA GLU A 106 -4.58 9.66 7.51
C GLU A 106 -4.64 8.74 6.28
N LEU A 107 -4.03 7.55 6.35
CA LEU A 107 -4.10 6.54 5.30
C LEU A 107 -5.54 6.12 5.03
N THR A 108 -6.28 5.75 6.08
CA THR A 108 -7.68 5.30 5.98
C THR A 108 -8.57 6.38 5.36
N ARG A 109 -8.38 7.64 5.78
CA ARG A 109 -9.07 8.80 5.21
C ARG A 109 -8.74 8.97 3.73
N TYR A 110 -7.46 8.96 3.39
CA TYR A 110 -7.01 9.13 2.00
C TYR A 110 -7.61 8.06 1.08
N LEU A 111 -7.62 6.80 1.51
CA LEU A 111 -8.16 5.69 0.74
C LEU A 111 -9.65 5.84 0.44
N SER A 112 -10.43 6.31 1.42
CA SER A 112 -11.86 6.60 1.25
C SER A 112 -12.07 7.80 0.32
N ASP A 113 -11.40 8.92 0.60
CA ASP A 113 -11.51 10.18 -0.16
C ASP A 113 -11.03 10.05 -1.62
N ASN A 114 -10.14 9.08 -1.91
CA ASN A 114 -9.56 8.83 -3.24
C ASN A 114 -9.94 7.44 -3.78
N SER A 115 -11.12 6.93 -3.43
CA SER A 115 -11.64 5.68 -3.99
C SER A 115 -12.11 5.87 -5.44
N LEU A 116 -12.08 4.79 -6.24
CA LEU A 116 -12.67 4.79 -7.60
C LEU A 116 -14.18 4.55 -7.56
N ALA A 117 -14.62 3.75 -6.60
CA ALA A 117 -16.03 3.57 -6.26
C ALA A 117 -16.24 4.12 -4.84
N PRO A 118 -17.25 4.98 -4.61
CA PRO A 118 -17.47 5.59 -3.31
C PRO A 118 -17.58 4.56 -2.20
N ILE A 119 -16.82 4.76 -1.13
CA ILE A 119 -16.90 3.95 0.09
C ILE A 119 -16.95 4.85 1.32
N PRO A 120 -17.90 4.64 2.26
CA PRO A 120 -17.96 5.42 3.49
C PRO A 120 -16.69 5.25 4.32
N LEU A 121 -16.18 6.35 4.88
CA LEU A 121 -15.03 6.32 5.76
C LEU A 121 -15.21 5.36 6.95
N ALA A 122 -16.43 5.23 7.47
CA ALA A 122 -16.75 4.32 8.57
C ALA A 122 -16.50 2.85 8.21
N GLU A 123 -16.81 2.45 6.98
CA GLU A 123 -16.61 1.08 6.50
C GLU A 123 -15.12 0.80 6.29
N MET A 124 -14.40 1.73 5.64
CA MET A 124 -12.94 1.64 5.51
C MET A 124 -12.26 1.55 6.88
N ARG A 125 -12.69 2.37 7.86
CA ARG A 125 -12.21 2.31 9.25
C ARG A 125 -12.50 0.96 9.91
N ALA A 126 -13.68 0.39 9.72
CA ALA A 126 -14.04 -0.90 10.29
C ALA A 126 -13.14 -2.02 9.74
N GLY A 127 -12.87 -2.01 8.42
CA GLY A 127 -11.94 -2.94 7.79
C GLY A 127 -10.54 -2.87 8.41
N TRP A 128 -9.96 -1.67 8.48
CA TRP A 128 -8.63 -1.48 9.04
C TRP A 128 -8.57 -1.75 10.55
N ALA A 129 -9.58 -1.39 11.33
CA ALA A 129 -9.61 -1.63 12.77
C ALA A 129 -9.49 -3.11 13.11
N SER A 130 -10.12 -3.98 12.30
CA SER A 130 -10.12 -5.43 12.53
C SER A 130 -8.74 -6.08 12.45
N ILE A 131 -7.78 -5.43 11.76
CA ILE A 131 -6.41 -5.95 11.60
C ILE A 131 -5.35 -5.21 12.45
N MET A 132 -5.74 -4.17 13.21
CA MET A 132 -4.81 -3.40 14.04
C MET A 132 -4.58 -4.01 15.43
N ALA A 133 -5.38 -5.01 15.83
CA ALA A 133 -5.38 -5.58 17.18
C ALA A 133 -4.26 -6.58 17.43
N ALA A 134 -3.59 -7.07 16.37
CA ALA A 134 -2.55 -8.07 16.44
C ALA A 134 -1.45 -7.77 15.39
N PRO A 135 -0.23 -8.30 15.56
CA PRO A 135 0.78 -8.26 14.52
C PRO A 135 0.27 -8.90 13.22
N LEU A 136 0.56 -8.25 12.09
CA LEU A 136 0.13 -8.68 10.77
C LEU A 136 1.29 -8.62 9.78
N LEU A 137 1.53 -9.74 9.11
CA LEU A 137 2.36 -9.83 7.92
C LEU A 137 1.52 -10.34 6.75
N LEU A 138 1.44 -9.54 5.70
CA LEU A 138 0.80 -9.86 4.43
C LEU A 138 1.73 -9.41 3.32
N ALA A 139 2.28 -10.36 2.59
CA ALA A 139 2.92 -10.10 1.33
C ALA A 139 1.94 -10.48 0.21
N SER A 140 1.87 -9.69 -0.86
CA SER A 140 1.34 -10.23 -2.11
C SER A 140 2.07 -11.53 -2.44
N PRO A 141 1.38 -12.55 -2.98
CA PRO A 141 2.08 -13.67 -3.58
C PRO A 141 3.09 -13.07 -4.55
N SER A 142 4.38 -13.33 -4.32
CA SER A 142 5.40 -12.74 -5.15
C SER A 142 5.10 -13.11 -6.60
N THR A 143 5.04 -12.12 -7.48
CA THR A 143 5.51 -12.36 -8.84
C THR A 143 6.99 -12.67 -8.71
N ALA A 144 7.30 -13.92 -8.38
CA ALA A 144 8.62 -14.49 -8.53
C ALA A 144 9.03 -14.27 -9.99
N GLY A 145 9.98 -13.35 -10.23
CA GLY A 145 10.53 -13.12 -11.58
C GLY A 145 10.76 -11.68 -12.04
N GLN A 146 10.94 -10.67 -11.17
CA GLN A 146 11.38 -9.33 -11.61
C GLN A 146 12.50 -8.75 -10.76
N HIS A 147 13.57 -9.52 -10.55
CA HIS A 147 14.91 -8.99 -10.26
C HIS A 147 15.94 -9.97 -10.84
N ALA A 148 16.04 -10.00 -12.16
CA ALA A 148 17.18 -10.56 -12.88
C ALA A 148 17.34 -9.78 -14.18
N ASN A 149 18.16 -8.73 -14.11
CA ASN A 149 19.13 -8.30 -15.13
C ASN A 149 19.79 -7.00 -14.66
#